data_AF-A0A2V6J150-F1
#
_entry.id   AF-A0A2V6J150-F1
#
_cell.length_a   1.000
_cell.length_b   1.000
_cell.length_c   1.000
_cell.angle_alpha   90.00
_cell.angle_beta   90.00
_cell.angle_gamma   90.00
#
_symmetry.space_group_name_H-M   'P 1'
#
loop_
_entity.id
_entity.type
_entity.pdbx_description
1 polymer ?
#
loop_
_entity_poly.entity_id
_entity_poly.type
_entity_poly.pdbx_seq_one_letter_code
_entity_poly.pdbx_strand_id
1 'polypeptide(L)'
;MPRFHQTIPIDDYVLDVLMRDIVGHDQQPAAFLVYLYLSSRAARQGWRPVKASLRMLANETGLSKSAVQSAIAKLQYRQLVKTSRAHRTAVPAHRVLRHWRSKRARRCSAK
;
A
#
# COMPACT_ATOMS: atom_id res chain seq x y z
N MET A 1 10.29 15.77 20.99
CA MET A 1 9.99 14.35 21.26
C MET A 1 8.78 13.92 20.43
N PRO A 2 8.94 13.20 19.31
CA PRO A 2 7.79 12.72 18.55
C PRO A 2 7.04 11.66 19.38
N ARG A 3 5.80 11.96 19.78
CA ARG A 3 4.94 11.00 20.49
C ARG A 3 4.34 10.03 19.47
N PHE A 4 4.90 8.83 19.36
CA PHE A 4 4.29 7.71 18.64
C PHE A 4 3.05 7.23 19.43
N HIS A 5 1.91 7.91 19.28
CA HIS A 5 0.72 7.61 20.08
C HIS A 5 -0.09 6.39 19.61
N GLN A 6 0.20 5.83 18.43
CA GLN A 6 -0.61 4.75 17.86
C GLN A 6 0.27 3.71 17.17
N THR A 7 0.26 2.50 17.73
CA THR A 7 0.85 1.31 17.11
C THR A 7 -0.04 0.89 15.93
N ILE A 8 0.57 0.75 14.76
CA ILE A 8 -0.13 0.26 13.57
C ILE A 8 0.22 -1.22 13.42
N PRO A 9 -0.75 -2.14 13.61
CA PRO A 9 -0.47 -3.57 13.47
C PRO A 9 -0.19 -3.90 12.01
N ILE A 10 1.01 -4.40 11.74
CA ILE A 10 1.41 -4.92 10.43
C ILE A 10 1.16 -6.43 10.43
N ASP A 11 0.52 -6.95 9.37
CA ASP A 11 0.34 -8.39 9.22
C ASP A 11 1.69 -9.06 8.92
N ASP A 12 1.93 -10.22 9.51
CA ASP A 12 3.10 -11.06 9.26
C ASP A 12 3.34 -11.31 7.76
N TYR A 13 2.25 -11.54 7.01
CA TYR A 13 2.27 -11.68 5.56
C TYR A 13 2.97 -10.51 4.83
N VAL A 14 2.85 -9.28 5.34
CA VAL A 14 3.47 -8.10 4.72
C VAL A 14 4.99 -8.15 4.85
N LEU A 15 5.50 -8.58 5.99
CA LEU A 15 6.93 -8.64 6.25
C LEU A 15 7.56 -9.89 5.62
N ASP A 16 6.91 -11.04 5.73
CA ASP A 16 7.51 -12.31 5.30
C ASP A 16 7.31 -12.60 3.82
N VAL A 17 6.10 -12.36 3.31
CA VAL A 17 5.74 -12.72 1.93
C VAL A 17 5.83 -11.50 1.02
N LEU A 18 5.16 -10.41 1.39
CA LEU A 18 5.03 -9.26 0.51
C LEU A 18 6.36 -8.52 0.33
N MET A 19 7.14 -8.36 1.39
CA MET A 19 8.48 -7.78 1.29
C MET A 19 9.36 -8.64 0.39
N ARG A 20 9.38 -9.96 0.59
CA ARG A 20 10.19 -10.88 -0.22
C ARG A 20 9.78 -10.88 -1.69
N ASP A 21 8.49 -10.86 -1.97
CA ASP A 21 7.94 -10.85 -3.32
C ASP A 21 8.22 -9.51 -4.04
N ILE A 22 8.04 -8.38 -3.35
CA ILE A 22 8.25 -7.07 -3.97
C ILE A 22 9.73 -6.68 -4.06
N VAL A 23 10.50 -6.90 -2.99
CA VAL A 23 11.90 -6.49 -2.91
C VAL A 23 12.82 -7.55 -3.51
N GLY A 24 12.56 -8.83 -3.26
CA GLY A 24 13.40 -9.91 -3.75
C GLY A 24 13.08 -10.29 -5.20
N HIS A 25 11.81 -10.54 -5.51
CA HIS A 25 11.42 -11.02 -6.84
C HIS A 25 11.27 -9.88 -7.86
N ASP A 26 10.53 -8.83 -7.51
CA ASP A 26 10.34 -7.67 -8.39
C ASP A 26 11.50 -6.67 -8.38
N GLN A 27 12.41 -6.77 -7.41
CA GLN A 27 13.52 -5.83 -7.21
C GLN A 27 13.06 -4.37 -7.06
N GLN A 28 11.90 -4.14 -6.41
CA GLN A 28 11.32 -2.82 -6.24
C GLN A 28 11.11 -2.41 -4.78
N PRO A 29 12.17 -2.03 -4.05
CA PRO A 29 12.05 -1.56 -2.67
C PRO A 29 11.17 -0.31 -2.54
N ALA A 30 11.17 0.57 -3.55
CA ALA A 30 10.29 1.73 -3.61
C ALA A 30 8.80 1.36 -3.55
N ALA A 31 8.40 0.26 -4.21
CA ALA A 31 7.01 -0.21 -4.21
C ALA A 31 6.58 -0.67 -2.81
N PHE A 32 7.47 -1.35 -2.09
CA PHE A 32 7.22 -1.78 -0.72
C PHE A 32 7.05 -0.59 0.24
N LEU A 33 7.91 0.44 0.14
CA LEU A 33 7.80 1.64 0.98
C LEU A 33 6.50 2.42 0.71
N VAL A 34 6.14 2.61 -0.57
CA VAL A 34 4.88 3.27 -0.94
C VAL A 34 3.68 2.48 -0.40
N TYR A 35 3.72 1.14 -0.47
CA TYR A 35 2.69 0.28 0.10
C TYR A 35 2.56 0.46 1.62
N LEU A 36 3.68 0.46 2.36
CA LEU A 36 3.67 0.68 3.81
C LEU A 36 3.09 2.06 4.18
N TYR A 37 3.52 3.12 3.49
CA TYR A 37 2.98 4.46 3.70
C TYR A 37 1.46 4.51 3.46
N LEU A 38 0.98 3.95 2.35
CA LEU A 38 -0.45 3.90 2.06
C LEU A 38 -1.21 3.06 3.09
N SER A 39 -0.66 1.93 3.53
CA SER A 39 -1.29 1.04 4.50
C SER A 39 -1.40 1.69 5.88
N SER A 40 -0.37 2.42 6.33
CA SER A 40 -0.37 3.11 7.61
C SER A 40 -1.38 4.25 7.63
N ARG A 41 -1.46 5.01 6.53
CA ARG A 41 -2.44 6.08 6.36
C ARG A 41 -3.86 5.54 6.23
N ALA A 42 -4.06 4.44 5.51
CA ALA A 42 -5.34 3.75 5.43
C ALA A 42 -5.76 3.22 6.80
N ALA A 43 -4.86 2.59 7.56
CA ALA A 43 -5.15 2.07 8.89
C ALA A 43 -5.63 3.19 9.85
N ARG A 44 -4.98 4.36 9.83
CA ARG A 44 -5.41 5.54 10.62
C ARG A 44 -6.78 6.08 10.20
N GLN A 45 -7.19 5.87 8.95
CA GLN A 45 -8.48 6.34 8.41
C GLN A 45 -9.55 5.24 8.37
N GLY A 46 -9.34 4.11 9.07
CA GLY A 46 -10.30 3.00 9.09
C GLY A 46 -10.39 2.24 7.76
N TRP A 47 -9.26 2.07 7.07
CA TRP A 47 -9.11 1.39 5.78
C TRP A 47 -9.90 2.03 4.62
N ARG A 48 -10.16 3.34 4.72
CA ARG A 48 -10.75 4.14 3.64
C ARG A 48 -9.75 4.39 2.50
N PRO A 49 -10.22 4.63 1.26
CA PRO A 49 -9.35 5.00 0.15
C PRO A 49 -8.58 6.28 0.46
N VAL A 50 -7.25 6.24 0.33
CA VAL A 50 -6.38 7.36 0.63
C VAL A 50 -6.20 8.20 -0.64
N LYS A 51 -6.65 9.45 -0.62
CA LYS A 51 -6.38 10.42 -1.69
C LYS A 51 -4.94 10.91 -1.56
N ALA A 52 -4.08 10.53 -2.49
CA ALA A 52 -2.69 10.98 -2.49
C ALA A 52 -2.22 11.19 -3.93
N SER A 53 -1.59 12.32 -4.22
CA SER A 53 -0.97 12.57 -5.52
C SER A 53 0.42 11.94 -5.58
N LEU A 54 0.95 11.67 -6.78
CA LEU A 54 2.31 11.17 -6.97
C LEU A 54 3.37 12.08 -6.31
N ARG A 55 3.16 13.40 -6.40
CA ARG A 55 4.06 14.39 -5.80
C ARG A 55 3.99 14.38 -4.27
N MET A 56 2.79 14.22 -3.71
CA MET A 56 2.63 14.07 -2.26
C MET A 56 3.34 12.80 -1.78
N LEU A 57 3.14 11.68 -2.46
CA LEU A 57 3.80 10.42 -2.12
C LEU A 57 5.33 10.53 -2.21
N ALA A 58 5.85 11.16 -3.25
CA ALA A 58 7.29 11.42 -3.40
C ALA A 58 7.85 12.21 -2.21
N ASN A 59 7.20 13.32 -1.84
CA ASN A 59 7.64 14.16 -0.73
C ASN A 59 7.58 13.42 0.62
N GLU A 60 6.51 12.67 0.85
CA GLU A 60 6.26 12.00 2.14
C GLU A 60 7.12 10.75 2.34
N THR A 61 7.41 10.02 1.24
CA THR A 61 8.26 8.83 1.28
C THR A 61 9.74 9.13 1.04
N GLY A 62 10.08 10.36 0.64
CA GLY A 62 11.44 10.75 0.26
C GLY A 62 11.92 10.15 -1.06
N LEU A 63 11.02 9.55 -1.84
CA LEU A 63 11.34 8.90 -3.11
C LEU A 63 11.21 9.88 -4.28
N SER A 64 11.90 9.60 -5.38
CA SER A 64 11.70 10.36 -6.61
C SER A 64 10.31 10.11 -7.20
N LYS A 65 9.77 11.10 -7.93
CA LYS A 65 8.46 10.99 -8.57
C LYS A 65 8.38 9.78 -9.52
N SER A 66 9.44 9.51 -10.28
CA SER A 66 9.53 8.36 -11.19
C SER A 66 9.54 7.04 -10.43
N ALA A 67 10.26 6.94 -9.31
CA ALA A 67 10.27 5.75 -8.47
C ALA A 67 8.87 5.47 -7.90
N VAL A 68 8.16 6.50 -7.42
CA VAL A 68 6.77 6.37 -6.94
C VAL A 68 5.83 5.96 -8.07
N GLN A 69 6.03 6.50 -9.28
CA GLN A 69 5.20 6.14 -10.43
C GLN A 69 5.37 4.66 -10.81
N SER A 70 6.62 4.18 -10.90
CA SER A 70 6.93 2.76 -11.16
C SER A 70 6.40 1.85 -10.05
N ALA A 71 6.55 2.29 -8.80
CA ALA A 71 6.03 1.61 -7.62
C ALA A 71 4.50 1.41 -7.69
N ILE A 72 3.75 2.47 -7.98
CA ILE A 72 2.29 2.37 -8.10
C ILE A 72 1.88 1.47 -9.26
N ALA A 73 2.56 1.54 -10.40
CA ALA A 73 2.28 0.68 -11.55
C ALA A 73 2.47 -0.81 -11.19
N LYS A 74 3.51 -1.14 -10.41
CA LYS A 74 3.79 -2.51 -9.98
C LYS A 74 2.83 -3.01 -8.91
N LEU A 75 2.46 -2.14 -7.95
CA LEU A 75 1.41 -2.46 -6.97
C LEU A 75 0.04 -2.69 -7.62
N GLN A 76 -0.26 -1.98 -8.71
CA GLN A 76 -1.47 -2.20 -9.51
C GLN A 76 -1.41 -3.51 -10.28
N TYR A 77 -0.27 -3.81 -10.92
CA TYR A 77 -0.06 -5.06 -11.65
C TYR A 77 -0.29 -6.29 -10.75
N ARG A 78 0.23 -6.25 -9.51
CA ARG A 78 0.02 -7.30 -8.50
C ARG A 78 -1.32 -7.22 -7.76
N GLN A 79 -2.22 -6.32 -8.14
CA GLN A 79 -3.53 -6.11 -7.51
C GLN A 79 -3.48 -5.87 -5.99
N LEU A 80 -2.38 -5.28 -5.50
CA LEU A 80 -2.20 -4.89 -4.10
C LEU A 80 -2.77 -3.52 -3.80
N VAL A 81 -2.82 -2.65 -4.81
CA VAL A 81 -3.42 -1.31 -4.72
C VAL A 81 -4.36 -1.10 -5.90
N LYS A 82 -5.61 -0.76 -5.59
CA LYS A 82 -6.56 -0.28 -6.60
C LYS A 82 -6.57 1.24 -6.57
N THR A 83 -6.10 1.86 -7.64
CA THR A 83 -6.22 3.31 -7.82
C THR A 83 -7.51 3.61 -8.56
N SER A 84 -8.37 4.43 -7.96
CA SER A 84 -9.54 5.00 -8.61
C SER A 84 -9.28 6.48 -8.88
N ARG A 85 -9.64 6.95 -10.08
CA ARG A 85 -9.53 8.35 -10.47
C ARG A 85 -10.83 8.79 -11.12
N ALA A 86 -11.47 9.81 -10.57
CA ALA A 86 -12.75 10.30 -11.09
C ALA A 86 -12.58 11.04 -12.44
N HIS A 87 -11.52 11.83 -12.60
CA HIS A 87 -11.22 12.60 -13.82
C HIS A 87 -9.71 12.71 -14.07
N ARG A 88 -9.30 13.12 -15.28
CA ARG A 88 -7.88 13.24 -15.71
C ARG A 88 -7.03 14.23 -14.89
N THR A 89 -7.66 15.12 -14.13
CA THR A 89 -7.01 16.06 -13.18
C THR A 89 -7.31 15.74 -11.72
N ALA A 90 -8.27 14.85 -11.44
CA ALA A 90 -8.64 14.51 -10.07
C ALA A 90 -7.48 13.84 -9.33
N VAL A 91 -7.37 14.10 -8.02
CA VAL A 91 -6.40 13.44 -7.15
C VAL A 91 -6.74 11.94 -7.11
N PRO A 92 -5.80 11.04 -7.44
CA PRO A 92 -6.06 9.61 -7.41
C PRO A 92 -6.33 9.14 -5.97
N ALA A 93 -7.34 8.28 -5.81
CA ALA A 93 -7.67 7.62 -4.57
C ALA A 93 -7.11 6.19 -4.61
N HIS A 94 -6.20 5.88 -3.69
CA HIS A 94 -5.55 4.59 -3.59
C HIS A 94 -6.23 3.74 -2.50
N ARG A 95 -6.80 2.61 -2.90
CA ARG A 95 -7.35 1.60 -1.99
C ARG A 95 -6.36 0.46 -1.85
N VAL A 96 -5.88 0.23 -0.64
CA VAL A 96 -5.00 -0.91 -0.32
C VAL A 96 -5.85 -2.18 -0.25
N LEU A 97 -5.51 -3.17 -1.06
CA LEU A 97 -6.16 -4.47 -1.10
C LEU A 97 -5.33 -5.47 -0.29
N ARG A 98 -5.99 -6.15 0.66
CA ARG A 98 -5.37 -7.19 1.51
C ARG A 98 -5.97 -8.56 1.17
N HIS A 99 -5.66 -9.04 -0.03
CA HIS A 99 -6.26 -10.26 -0.57
C HIS A 99 -6.01 -11.51 0.31
N TRP A 100 -4.92 -11.55 1.08
CA TRP A 100 -4.62 -12.63 2.02
C TRP A 100 -5.63 -12.73 3.17
N ARG A 101 -6.22 -11.62 3.63
CA ARG A 101 -7.27 -11.65 4.66
C ARG A 101 -8.59 -12.25 4.13
N SER A 102 -8.90 -12.03 2.85
CA SER A 102 -10.14 -12.54 2.23
C SER A 102 -10.12 -14.06 2.04
N LYS A 103 -8.95 -14.67 1.80
CA LYS A 103 -8.84 -16.15 1.69
C LYS A 103 -8.96 -16.87 3.04
N ARG A 104 -8.68 -16.20 4.17
CA ARG A 104 -8.77 -16.81 5.51
C ARG A 104 -10.23 -16.98 5.98
N ALA A 105 -11.11 -16.03 5.65
CA ALA A 105 -12.54 -16.14 5.95
C ALA A 105 -13.20 -17.36 5.29
N ARG A 106 -12.71 -17.79 4.12
CA ARG A 106 -13.22 -18.99 3.42
C ARG A 106 -12.78 -20.32 4.04
N ARG A 107 -11.72 -20.35 4.86
CA ARG A 107 -11.26 -21.60 5.51
C ARG A 107 -11.89 -21.83 6.88
N CYS A 108 -12.39 -20.79 7.54
CA CYS A 108 -13.06 -20.92 8.85
C CYS A 108 -14.56 -21.24 8.74
N SER A 109 -15.17 -21.21 7.56
CA SER A 109 -16.59 -21.54 7.37
C SER A 109 -16.85 -23.01 7.02
N ALA A 110 -15.82 -23.86 7.08
CA ALA A 110 -15.87 -25.28 6.74
C ALA A 110 -15.46 -26.17 7.92
N LYS A 111 -15.65 -25.70 9.17
CA LYS A 111 -15.38 -26.47 10.37
C LYS A 111 -16.52 -26.33 11.36
#